data_AF-A0A8J6J255-F1
#
_entry.id   AF-A0A8J6J255-F1
#
_cell.length_a   1.000
_cell.length_b   1.000
_cell.length_c   1.000
_cell.angle_alpha   90.00
_cell.angle_beta   90.00
_cell.angle_gamma   90.00
#
_symmetry.space_group_name_H-M   'P 1'
#
loop_
_entity.id
_entity.type
_entity.pdbx_description
1 polymer ?
#
loop_
_entity_poly.entity_id
_entity_poly.type
_entity_poly.pdbx_seq_one_letter_code
_entity_poly.pdbx_strand_id
1 'polypeptide(L)'
;MIIFDLEWNHGYKPRLPDEILQIGAVKVDRLGGRIIDTFNAYIHPSVYKKLYHKAKELPDKDLYLTSPLDFPAAYRAFYDWCGQDAVFAGWGTQDVPTLAKSAAYYHLPQLTVEQEYDLQAAFSRTLGVTNCIALEKAAAYCAIPYTFEFHNALHDSLYTALVGEFVKPDCLTVPPAEPTPLAELAPLCQSKALPGPFAEKSLLLGAKAARRVVCPTCKKIYGVSVWHPFDDAVYYSRVKCQEHGRLLCRVDVAPAPGGSWKGTQLVLPEMDAETAAYRAAKKHEPILCTRPRSYHRRHHGHRGNRGNRGNNRKAG
;
A
#
# COMPACT_ATOMS: atom_id res chain seq x y z
N MET A 1 -4.59 20.66 -14.72
CA MET A 1 -5.61 19.80 -14.10
C MET A 1 -5.70 20.14 -12.62
N ILE A 2 -6.89 20.11 -12.04
CA ILE A 2 -7.13 20.33 -10.62
C ILE A 2 -7.45 18.98 -9.98
N ILE A 3 -6.64 18.59 -9.00
CA ILE A 3 -6.90 17.41 -8.18
C ILE A 3 -7.39 17.93 -6.84
N PHE A 4 -8.58 17.55 -6.41
CA PHE A 4 -9.13 18.04 -5.16
C PHE A 4 -9.87 16.95 -4.39
N ASP A 5 -10.02 17.20 -3.11
CA ASP A 5 -10.72 16.36 -2.15
C ASP A 5 -11.49 17.28 -1.20
N LEU A 6 -12.51 16.73 -0.52
CA LEU A 6 -13.33 17.45 0.42
C LEU A 6 -13.44 16.66 1.71
N GLU A 7 -13.41 17.37 2.84
CA GLU A 7 -13.91 16.81 4.10
C GLU A 7 -15.24 17.45 4.45
N TRP A 8 -16.22 16.65 4.86
CA TRP A 8 -17.56 17.15 5.14
C TRP A 8 -18.29 16.45 6.29
N ASN A 9 -19.21 17.19 6.89
CA ASN A 9 -20.18 16.68 7.85
C ASN A 9 -21.44 16.21 7.12
N HIS A 10 -21.73 14.92 7.22
CA HIS A 10 -22.93 14.35 6.61
C HIS A 10 -24.21 14.88 7.24
N GLY A 11 -25.11 15.30 6.35
CA GLY A 11 -26.45 15.70 6.68
C GLY A 11 -27.34 14.52 7.04
N TYR A 12 -28.19 14.72 8.05
CA TYR A 12 -29.25 13.76 8.42
C TYR A 12 -30.64 14.25 7.99
N LYS A 13 -30.73 15.40 7.30
CA LYS A 13 -31.98 15.98 6.79
C LYS A 13 -31.99 15.96 5.25
N PRO A 14 -32.97 15.31 4.60
CA PRO A 14 -32.98 15.14 3.13
C PRO A 14 -32.98 16.43 2.30
N ARG A 15 -33.34 17.58 2.88
CA ARG A 15 -33.46 18.87 2.18
C ARG A 15 -32.28 19.81 2.39
N LEU A 16 -31.28 19.41 3.16
CA LEU A 16 -30.09 20.20 3.46
C LEU A 16 -28.87 19.50 2.87
N PRO A 17 -27.86 20.26 2.39
CA PRO A 17 -26.64 19.67 1.83
C PRO A 17 -25.78 19.07 2.95
N ASP A 18 -24.84 18.22 2.56
CA ASP A 18 -23.68 17.92 3.40
C ASP A 18 -22.88 19.22 3.64
N GLU A 19 -22.35 19.40 4.85
CA GLU A 19 -21.57 20.60 5.19
C GLU A 19 -20.09 20.37 4.92
N ILE A 20 -19.57 20.98 3.87
CA ILE A 20 -18.13 20.93 3.57
C ILE A 20 -17.39 21.70 4.67
N LEU A 21 -16.43 21.02 5.30
CA LEU A 21 -15.59 21.48 6.41
C LEU A 21 -14.17 21.84 5.95
N GLN A 22 -13.69 21.22 4.88
CA GLN A 22 -12.41 21.55 4.26
C GLN A 22 -12.49 21.39 2.75
N ILE A 23 -11.90 22.32 2.00
CA ILE A 23 -11.59 22.18 0.59
C ILE A 23 -10.07 22.13 0.47
N GLY A 24 -9.54 21.02 -0.02
CA GLY A 24 -8.13 20.87 -0.33
C GLY A 24 -7.95 20.56 -1.79
N ALA A 25 -6.99 21.20 -2.45
CA ALA A 25 -6.72 20.97 -3.85
C ALA A 25 -5.28 21.25 -4.24
N VAL A 26 -4.84 20.63 -5.32
CA VAL A 26 -3.57 20.90 -5.99
C VAL A 26 -3.81 21.09 -7.48
N LYS A 27 -3.10 22.04 -8.07
CA LYS A 27 -3.07 22.24 -9.51
C LYS A 27 -1.81 21.58 -10.05
N VAL A 28 -1.95 20.74 -11.06
CA VAL A 28 -0.83 20.05 -11.72
C VAL A 28 -0.77 20.43 -13.19
N ASP A 29 0.46 20.53 -13.73
CA ASP A 29 0.68 20.85 -15.16
C ASP A 29 0.13 19.74 -16.08
N ARG A 30 0.28 18.49 -15.66
CA ARG A 30 -0.34 17.27 -16.24
C ARG A 30 -0.42 16.19 -15.15
N LEU A 31 -1.16 15.11 -15.40
CA LEU A 31 -1.17 13.96 -14.49
C LEU A 31 0.25 13.39 -14.31
N GLY A 32 0.66 13.13 -13.07
CA GLY A 32 2.03 12.73 -12.73
C GLY A 32 3.09 13.82 -12.94
N GLY A 33 2.64 15.05 -13.20
CA GLY A 33 3.49 16.20 -13.44
C GLY A 33 3.77 17.03 -12.18
N ARG A 34 4.28 18.24 -12.37
CA ARG A 34 4.61 19.13 -11.25
C ARG A 34 3.35 19.74 -10.68
N ILE A 35 3.27 19.78 -9.35
CA ILE A 35 2.32 20.64 -8.64
C ILE A 35 2.76 22.08 -8.85
N ILE A 36 1.88 22.88 -9.43
CA ILE A 36 2.13 24.29 -9.75
C ILE A 36 1.47 25.24 -8.75
N ASP A 37 0.44 24.76 -8.03
CA ASP A 37 -0.24 25.56 -7.02
C ASP A 37 -1.05 24.65 -6.07
N THR A 38 -1.40 25.18 -4.90
CA THR A 38 -2.19 24.46 -3.87
C THR A 38 -3.26 25.37 -3.28
N PHE A 39 -4.43 24.81 -2.99
CA PHE A 39 -5.52 25.50 -2.30
C PHE A 39 -5.92 24.74 -1.05
N ASN A 40 -6.12 25.45 0.06
CA ASN A 40 -6.63 24.86 1.30
C ASN A 40 -7.50 25.87 2.04
N ALA A 41 -8.73 25.48 2.37
CA ALA A 41 -9.65 26.29 3.15
C ALA A 41 -10.42 25.42 4.15
N TYR A 42 -10.32 25.76 5.43
CA TYR A 42 -11.19 25.22 6.47
C TYR A 42 -12.46 26.07 6.58
N ILE A 43 -13.61 25.44 6.79
CA ILE A 43 -14.92 26.07 6.69
C ILE A 43 -15.72 25.80 7.95
N HIS A 44 -16.24 26.87 8.56
CA HIS A 44 -17.04 26.76 9.78
C HIS A 44 -18.43 26.16 9.49
N PRO A 45 -18.83 25.06 10.15
CA PRO A 45 -20.15 24.47 9.99
C PRO A 45 -21.25 25.39 10.57
N SER A 46 -22.30 25.66 9.79
CA SER A 46 -23.39 26.59 10.12
C SER A 46 -24.81 26.07 9.83
N VAL A 47 -24.95 24.95 9.10
CA VAL A 47 -26.22 24.35 8.70
C VAL A 47 -26.76 23.42 9.79
N TYR A 48 -25.92 22.55 10.38
CA TYR A 48 -26.35 21.60 11.41
C TYR A 48 -25.90 22.03 12.81
N LYS A 49 -26.79 21.88 13.80
CA LYS A 49 -26.48 22.15 15.22
C LYS A 49 -25.48 21.18 15.84
N LYS A 50 -25.28 20.01 15.23
CA LYS A 50 -24.42 18.94 15.73
C LYS A 50 -23.71 18.27 14.56
N LEU A 51 -22.41 18.05 14.73
CA LEU A 51 -21.61 17.25 13.82
C LEU A 51 -21.95 15.77 13.94
N TYR A 52 -21.93 15.07 12.81
CA TYR A 52 -21.91 13.62 12.71
C TYR A 52 -20.65 13.05 13.37
N HIS A 53 -20.71 11.82 13.89
CA HIS A 53 -19.60 11.28 14.70
C HIS A 53 -18.29 11.19 13.92
N LYS A 54 -18.31 10.76 12.65
CA LYS A 54 -17.10 10.70 11.81
C LYS A 54 -16.48 12.07 11.55
N ALA A 55 -17.30 13.10 11.35
CA ALA A 55 -16.79 14.46 11.18
C ALA A 55 -16.02 14.95 12.43
N LYS A 56 -16.41 14.47 13.63
CA LYS A 56 -15.71 14.80 14.88
C LYS A 56 -14.37 14.09 15.05
N GLU A 57 -14.11 13.05 14.26
CA GLU A 57 -12.88 12.24 14.28
C GLU A 57 -11.85 12.73 13.26
N LEU A 58 -12.19 13.72 12.44
CA LEU A 58 -11.26 14.33 11.48
C LEU A 58 -10.07 15.01 12.20
N PRO A 59 -8.85 14.91 11.66
CA PRO A 59 -7.64 15.41 12.31
C PRO A 59 -7.69 16.89 12.66
N ASP A 60 -8.22 17.70 11.75
CA ASP A 60 -8.21 19.17 11.83
C ASP A 60 -9.51 19.76 12.37
N LYS A 61 -10.15 19.06 13.29
CA LYS A 61 -11.42 19.47 13.87
C LYS A 61 -11.43 20.89 14.42
N ASP A 62 -10.41 21.24 15.18
CA ASP A 62 -10.34 22.56 15.80
C ASP A 62 -10.16 23.67 14.76
N LEU A 63 -9.53 23.37 13.60
CA LEU A 63 -9.32 24.34 12.53
C LEU A 63 -10.63 24.70 11.81
N TYR A 64 -11.47 23.73 11.48
CA TYR A 64 -12.78 24.05 10.88
C TYR A 64 -13.76 24.64 11.91
N LEU A 65 -13.70 24.23 13.19
CA LEU A 65 -14.57 24.80 14.24
C LEU A 65 -14.22 26.24 14.61
N THR A 66 -12.98 26.68 14.39
CA THR A 66 -12.52 28.04 14.67
C THR A 66 -12.32 28.88 13.41
N SER A 67 -12.60 28.31 12.23
CA SER A 67 -12.44 29.01 10.96
C SER A 67 -13.32 30.26 10.91
N PRO A 68 -12.80 31.40 10.43
CA PRO A 68 -13.61 32.58 10.16
C PRO A 68 -14.38 32.48 8.82
N LEU A 69 -14.10 31.47 8.00
CA LEU A 69 -14.68 31.31 6.67
C LEU A 69 -15.98 30.51 6.74
N ASP A 70 -17.03 31.03 6.11
CA ASP A 70 -18.21 30.25 5.75
C ASP A 70 -18.03 29.59 4.37
N PHE A 71 -18.95 28.68 4.04
CA PHE A 71 -18.89 27.96 2.77
C PHE A 71 -18.94 28.91 1.56
N PRO A 72 -19.83 29.92 1.48
CA PRO A 72 -19.83 30.88 0.38
C PRO A 72 -18.50 31.60 0.15
N ALA A 73 -17.81 32.04 1.20
CA ALA A 73 -16.52 32.72 1.08
C ALA A 73 -15.43 31.76 0.59
N ALA A 74 -15.32 30.58 1.19
CA ALA A 74 -14.34 29.57 0.79
C ALA A 74 -14.57 29.08 -0.65
N TYR A 75 -15.83 28.85 -1.03
CA TYR A 75 -16.21 28.43 -2.37
C TYR A 75 -15.84 29.47 -3.42
N ARG A 76 -16.10 30.76 -3.19
CA ARG A 76 -15.73 31.83 -4.13
C ARG A 76 -14.22 31.89 -4.33
N ALA A 77 -13.45 31.82 -3.25
CA ALA A 77 -11.99 31.76 -3.34
C ALA A 77 -11.52 30.54 -4.14
N PHE A 78 -12.14 29.37 -3.93
CA PHE A 78 -11.83 28.16 -4.69
C PHE A 78 -12.22 28.29 -6.18
N TYR A 79 -13.41 28.83 -6.46
CA TYR A 79 -13.93 29.08 -7.80
C TYR A 79 -13.00 29.97 -8.61
N ASP A 80 -12.57 31.10 -8.03
CA ASP A 80 -11.65 32.04 -8.65
C ASP A 80 -10.27 31.39 -8.85
N TRP A 81 -9.81 30.59 -7.88
CA TRP A 81 -8.55 29.86 -7.96
C TRP A 81 -8.54 28.78 -9.06
N CYS A 82 -9.67 28.11 -9.28
CA CYS A 82 -9.83 27.13 -10.35
C CYS A 82 -9.63 27.76 -11.73
N GLY A 83 -10.15 28.99 -11.92
CA GLY A 83 -10.18 29.67 -13.20
C GLY A 83 -11.29 29.13 -14.13
N GLN A 84 -11.18 29.44 -15.42
CA GLN A 84 -12.12 28.96 -16.44
C GLN A 84 -11.70 27.57 -16.95
N ASP A 85 -12.69 26.74 -17.26
CA ASP A 85 -12.53 25.49 -18.03
C ASP A 85 -11.46 24.54 -17.46
N ALA A 86 -11.76 23.99 -16.29
CA ALA A 86 -10.84 23.12 -15.57
C ALA A 86 -11.18 21.63 -15.77
N VAL A 87 -10.16 20.85 -16.10
CA VAL A 87 -10.17 19.39 -15.95
C VAL A 87 -9.94 19.06 -14.48
N PHE A 88 -10.90 18.36 -13.88
CA PHE A 88 -10.89 17.93 -12.49
C PHE A 88 -10.53 16.45 -12.35
N ALA A 89 -9.99 16.10 -11.20
CA ALA A 89 -9.79 14.73 -10.79
C ALA A 89 -9.88 14.61 -9.26
N GLY A 90 -10.27 13.44 -8.78
CA GLY A 90 -10.29 13.09 -7.37
C GLY A 90 -9.88 11.64 -7.20
N TRP A 91 -9.64 11.22 -5.95
CA TRP A 91 -9.48 9.79 -5.70
C TRP A 91 -10.79 9.06 -5.97
N GLY A 92 -11.95 9.68 -5.75
CA GLY A 92 -13.26 9.14 -6.18
C GLY A 92 -14.04 10.15 -7.01
N THR A 93 -15.34 9.87 -7.19
CA THR A 93 -16.28 10.71 -7.97
C THR A 93 -17.29 11.45 -7.08
N GLN A 94 -17.03 11.55 -5.77
CA GLN A 94 -18.00 12.10 -4.82
C GLN A 94 -17.84 13.61 -4.63
N ASP A 95 -16.63 14.15 -4.84
CA ASP A 95 -16.31 15.52 -4.47
C ASP A 95 -16.96 16.56 -5.38
N VAL A 96 -16.87 16.39 -6.71
CA VAL A 96 -17.51 17.29 -7.70
C VAL A 96 -19.02 17.42 -7.45
N PRO A 97 -19.81 16.33 -7.37
CA PRO A 97 -21.24 16.45 -7.12
C PRO A 97 -21.56 16.98 -5.72
N THR A 98 -20.72 16.74 -4.72
CA THR A 98 -20.92 17.27 -3.36
C THR A 98 -20.70 18.79 -3.34
N LEU A 99 -19.62 19.26 -3.95
CA LEU A 99 -19.33 20.69 -4.11
C LEU A 99 -20.43 21.41 -4.91
N ALA A 100 -20.89 20.82 -6.02
CA ALA A 100 -21.95 21.39 -6.85
C ALA A 100 -23.29 21.52 -6.09
N LYS A 101 -23.68 20.49 -5.31
CA LYS A 101 -24.89 20.54 -4.47
C LYS A 101 -24.81 21.65 -3.42
N SER A 102 -23.66 21.78 -2.75
CA SER A 102 -23.45 22.83 -1.76
C SER A 102 -23.47 24.22 -2.41
N ALA A 103 -22.82 24.40 -3.56
CA ALA A 103 -22.88 25.65 -4.33
C ALA A 103 -24.32 26.01 -4.74
N ALA A 104 -25.10 25.04 -5.20
CA ALA A 104 -26.50 25.24 -5.56
C ALA A 104 -27.37 25.64 -4.35
N TYR A 105 -27.15 25.01 -3.20
CA TYR A 105 -27.86 25.34 -1.95
C TYR A 105 -27.63 26.80 -1.51
N TYR A 106 -26.40 27.31 -1.68
CA TYR A 106 -26.05 28.70 -1.36
C TYR A 106 -26.26 29.69 -2.51
N HIS A 107 -26.89 29.28 -3.62
CA HIS A 107 -27.11 30.10 -4.82
C HIS A 107 -25.81 30.68 -5.41
N LEU A 108 -24.74 29.90 -5.39
CA LEU A 108 -23.41 30.25 -5.92
C LEU A 108 -23.27 29.81 -7.39
N PRO A 109 -22.39 30.48 -8.17
CA PRO A 109 -22.08 30.05 -9.54
C PRO A 109 -21.60 28.60 -9.56
N GLN A 110 -21.90 27.87 -10.63
CA GLN A 110 -21.46 26.48 -10.79
C GLN A 110 -20.11 26.43 -11.51
N LEU A 111 -19.24 25.49 -11.11
CA LEU A 111 -18.01 25.21 -11.82
C LEU A 111 -18.33 24.67 -13.22
N THR A 112 -17.58 25.12 -14.21
CA THR A 112 -17.59 24.48 -15.54
C THR A 112 -16.59 23.33 -15.49
N VAL A 113 -17.10 22.11 -15.48
CA VAL A 113 -16.30 20.88 -15.45
C VAL A 113 -16.23 20.33 -16.87
N GLU A 114 -15.12 20.55 -17.57
CA GLU A 114 -14.93 20.01 -18.92
C GLU A 114 -14.79 18.49 -18.90
N GLN A 115 -14.06 18.00 -17.89
CA GLN A 115 -13.78 16.59 -17.70
C GLN A 115 -13.49 16.34 -16.21
N GLU A 116 -14.01 15.22 -15.71
CA GLU A 116 -13.70 14.69 -14.38
C GLU A 116 -13.04 13.31 -14.53
N TYR A 117 -11.95 13.07 -13.81
CA TYR A 117 -11.28 11.76 -13.76
C TYR A 117 -11.38 11.12 -12.37
N ASP A 118 -11.86 9.87 -12.36
CA ASP A 118 -11.79 8.96 -11.22
C ASP A 118 -10.40 8.29 -11.19
N LEU A 119 -9.49 8.82 -10.36
CA LEU A 119 -8.13 8.31 -10.28
C LEU A 119 -8.03 6.99 -9.52
N GLN A 120 -8.95 6.66 -8.61
CA GLN A 120 -8.99 5.32 -8.01
C GLN A 120 -9.32 4.27 -9.06
N ALA A 121 -10.35 4.49 -9.87
CA ALA A 121 -10.71 3.55 -10.91
C ALA A 121 -9.63 3.47 -11.99
N ALA A 122 -9.02 4.60 -12.36
CA ALA A 122 -7.89 4.61 -13.31
C ALA A 122 -6.65 3.89 -12.78
N PHE A 123 -6.35 4.04 -11.48
CA PHE A 123 -5.28 3.33 -10.81
C PHE A 123 -5.57 1.82 -10.75
N SER A 124 -6.77 1.43 -10.36
CA SER A 124 -7.21 0.02 -10.37
C SER A 124 -7.08 -0.60 -11.76
N ARG A 125 -7.51 0.10 -12.82
CA ARG A 125 -7.32 -0.32 -14.23
C ARG A 125 -5.85 -0.43 -14.61
N THR A 126 -5.01 0.50 -14.16
CA THR A 126 -3.56 0.47 -14.41
C THR A 126 -2.92 -0.81 -13.88
N LEU A 127 -3.42 -1.29 -12.74
CA LEU A 127 -3.01 -2.54 -12.10
C LEU A 127 -3.74 -3.78 -12.65
N GLY A 128 -4.71 -3.62 -13.55
CA GLY A 128 -5.51 -4.71 -14.10
C GLY A 128 -6.54 -5.28 -13.13
N VAL A 129 -6.97 -4.51 -12.12
CA VAL A 129 -7.94 -4.97 -11.12
C VAL A 129 -9.23 -4.16 -11.17
N THR A 130 -10.29 -4.73 -10.61
CA THR A 130 -11.62 -4.08 -10.61
C THR A 130 -12.07 -3.54 -9.28
N ASN A 131 -11.32 -3.79 -8.20
CA ASN A 131 -11.72 -3.29 -6.89
C ASN A 131 -11.21 -1.87 -6.68
N CYS A 132 -12.03 -1.07 -6.01
CA CYS A 132 -11.65 0.22 -5.46
C CYS A 132 -10.52 0.05 -4.44
N ILE A 133 -9.36 0.64 -4.72
CA ILE A 133 -8.23 0.68 -3.81
C ILE A 133 -8.31 1.98 -3.01
N ALA A 134 -8.27 1.91 -1.68
CA ALA A 134 -8.23 3.11 -0.84
C ALA A 134 -6.94 3.92 -1.10
N LEU A 135 -7.01 5.25 -0.98
CA LEU A 135 -5.89 6.13 -1.32
C LEU A 135 -4.63 5.78 -0.53
N GLU A 136 -4.78 5.56 0.78
CA GLU A 136 -3.71 5.09 1.65
C GLU A 136 -3.04 3.82 1.10
N LYS A 137 -3.83 2.81 0.71
CA LYS A 137 -3.29 1.57 0.13
C LYS A 137 -2.58 1.79 -1.20
N ALA A 138 -3.06 2.73 -2.02
CA ALA A 138 -2.42 3.07 -3.28
C ALA A 138 -1.11 3.86 -3.07
N ALA A 139 -1.06 4.77 -2.10
CA ALA A 139 0.15 5.46 -1.71
C ALA A 139 1.22 4.47 -1.21
N ALA A 140 0.85 3.52 -0.35
CA ALA A 140 1.73 2.42 0.05
C ALA A 140 2.18 1.55 -1.14
N TYR A 141 1.28 1.22 -2.06
CA TYR A 141 1.62 0.46 -3.28
C TYR A 141 2.72 1.15 -4.08
N CYS A 142 2.61 2.47 -4.22
CA CYS A 142 3.53 3.32 -4.98
C CYS A 142 4.81 3.66 -4.20
N ALA A 143 4.97 3.15 -2.97
CA ALA A 143 6.06 3.49 -2.07
C ALA A 143 6.18 5.01 -1.79
N ILE A 144 5.04 5.70 -1.75
CA ILE A 144 4.96 7.12 -1.36
C ILE A 144 5.01 7.18 0.18
N PRO A 145 5.97 7.92 0.78
CA PRO A 145 6.08 8.02 2.24
C PRO A 145 4.85 8.67 2.88
N TYR A 146 4.44 8.18 4.05
CA TYR A 146 3.28 8.72 4.76
C TYR A 146 3.70 9.96 5.56
N THR A 147 3.95 11.04 4.81
CA THR A 147 4.45 12.31 5.35
C THR A 147 3.34 13.12 6.02
N PHE A 148 2.13 13.00 5.50
CA PHE A 148 0.94 13.72 5.93
C PHE A 148 -0.15 12.76 6.40
N GLU A 149 -1.00 13.23 7.32
CA GLU A 149 -2.16 12.48 7.81
C GLU A 149 -3.27 12.40 6.74
N PHE A 150 -3.89 11.22 6.61
CA PHE A 150 -5.08 11.01 5.78
C PHE A 150 -6.32 11.60 6.45
N HIS A 151 -7.40 11.76 5.67
CA HIS A 151 -8.63 12.46 6.09
C HIS A 151 -8.41 13.96 6.33
N ASN A 152 -7.48 14.52 5.54
CA ASN A 152 -7.28 15.95 5.37
C ASN A 152 -7.29 16.21 3.87
N ALA A 153 -8.21 17.06 3.42
CA ALA A 153 -8.49 17.24 2.00
C ALA A 153 -7.26 17.70 1.19
N LEU A 154 -6.38 18.54 1.74
CA LEU A 154 -5.17 18.98 1.03
C LEU A 154 -4.17 17.82 0.94
N HIS A 155 -3.97 17.09 2.03
CA HIS A 155 -3.06 15.96 2.07
C HIS A 155 -3.50 14.86 1.12
N ASP A 156 -4.80 14.55 1.08
CA ASP A 156 -5.37 13.54 0.19
C ASP A 156 -5.30 13.98 -1.27
N SER A 157 -5.44 15.27 -1.56
CA SER A 157 -5.16 15.83 -2.89
C SER A 157 -3.69 15.69 -3.31
N LEU A 158 -2.75 15.91 -2.37
CA LEU A 158 -1.31 15.73 -2.60
C LEU A 158 -0.97 14.26 -2.86
N TYR A 159 -1.45 13.34 -2.02
CA TYR A 159 -1.26 11.90 -2.24
C TYR A 159 -1.89 11.44 -3.55
N THR A 160 -3.08 11.93 -3.87
CA THR A 160 -3.75 11.61 -5.14
C THR A 160 -2.91 12.07 -6.33
N ALA A 161 -2.32 13.26 -6.28
CA ALA A 161 -1.41 13.74 -7.31
C ALA A 161 -0.16 12.87 -7.46
N LEU A 162 0.45 12.47 -6.34
CA LEU A 162 1.63 11.60 -6.33
C LEU A 162 1.31 10.19 -6.86
N VAL A 163 0.20 9.59 -6.44
CA VAL A 163 -0.27 8.30 -6.97
C VAL A 163 -0.62 8.41 -8.45
N GLY A 164 -1.10 9.58 -8.89
CA GLY A 164 -1.37 9.89 -10.29
C GLY A 164 -0.19 9.67 -11.22
N GLU A 165 1.06 9.78 -10.74
CA GLU A 165 2.28 9.47 -11.54
C GLU A 165 2.33 8.01 -12.01
N PHE A 166 1.66 7.11 -11.29
CA PHE A 166 1.64 5.68 -11.56
C PHE A 166 0.44 5.26 -12.42
N VAL A 167 -0.46 6.18 -12.75
CA VAL A 167 -1.64 5.91 -13.58
C VAL A 167 -1.26 5.95 -15.06
N LYS A 168 -1.57 4.88 -15.80
CA LYS A 168 -1.36 4.85 -17.25
C LYS A 168 -2.38 5.79 -17.92
N PRO A 169 -1.95 6.67 -18.86
CA PRO A 169 -2.86 7.59 -19.55
C PRO A 169 -4.07 6.90 -20.19
N ASP A 170 -3.86 5.74 -20.82
CA ASP A 170 -4.93 4.95 -21.46
C ASP A 170 -5.97 4.43 -20.46
N CYS A 171 -5.62 4.36 -19.17
CA CYS A 171 -6.53 3.93 -18.12
C CYS A 171 -7.42 5.07 -17.59
N LEU A 172 -7.29 6.31 -18.05
CA LEU A 172 -8.13 7.42 -17.57
C LEU A 172 -9.56 7.37 -18.10
N THR A 173 -9.76 6.89 -19.33
CA THR A 173 -11.05 6.97 -20.05
C THR A 173 -11.59 5.62 -20.52
N VAL A 174 -10.80 4.54 -20.43
CA VAL A 174 -11.19 3.22 -20.96
C VAL A 174 -11.98 2.40 -19.93
N PRO A 175 -13.12 1.78 -20.31
CA PRO A 175 -13.83 0.84 -19.45
C PRO A 175 -12.96 -0.40 -19.19
N PRO A 176 -12.97 -0.98 -17.98
CA PRO A 176 -12.11 -2.10 -17.64
C PRO A 176 -12.36 -3.29 -18.58
N ALA A 177 -11.27 -3.91 -19.07
CA ALA A 177 -11.31 -5.27 -19.61
C ALA A 177 -11.72 -6.25 -18.49
N GLU A 178 -12.12 -7.47 -18.88
CA GLU A 178 -12.75 -8.44 -17.99
C GLU A 178 -12.14 -8.54 -16.58
N PRO A 179 -12.99 -8.61 -15.55
CA PRO A 179 -12.59 -8.40 -14.17
C PRO A 179 -11.56 -9.43 -13.69
N THR A 180 -10.43 -8.95 -13.20
CA THR A 180 -9.51 -9.75 -12.39
C THR A 180 -9.81 -9.48 -10.91
N PRO A 181 -10.23 -10.49 -10.12
CA PRO A 181 -10.63 -10.29 -8.72
C PRO A 181 -9.48 -9.75 -7.84
N LEU A 182 -9.79 -8.84 -6.91
CA LEU A 182 -8.85 -8.32 -5.89
C LEU A 182 -8.17 -9.40 -5.01
N ALA A 183 -8.67 -10.63 -5.02
CA ALA A 183 -7.96 -11.76 -4.43
C ALA A 183 -6.55 -11.96 -5.04
N GLU A 184 -6.32 -11.49 -6.27
CA GLU A 184 -5.01 -11.45 -6.93
C GLU A 184 -4.16 -10.22 -6.56
N LEU A 185 -4.70 -9.26 -5.78
CA LEU A 185 -3.97 -8.17 -5.13
C LEU A 185 -3.52 -8.50 -3.69
N ALA A 186 -3.66 -9.76 -3.27
CA ALA A 186 -2.97 -10.31 -2.10
C ALA A 186 -1.40 -10.38 -2.16
N PRO A 187 -0.65 -10.16 -3.27
CA PRO A 187 0.75 -10.54 -3.31
C PRO A 187 1.73 -9.49 -2.78
N LEU A 188 1.32 -8.35 -2.21
CA LEU A 188 2.29 -7.41 -1.61
C LEU A 188 2.69 -7.77 -0.18
N CYS A 189 1.96 -8.67 0.45
CA CYS A 189 2.39 -9.36 1.65
C CYS A 189 2.34 -10.87 1.36
N GLN A 190 3.37 -11.38 0.67
CA GLN A 190 3.46 -12.82 0.46
C GLN A 190 3.88 -13.46 1.78
N SER A 191 2.90 -13.95 2.53
CA SER A 191 3.15 -14.82 3.66
C SER A 191 3.34 -16.26 3.16
N LYS A 192 4.37 -16.92 3.68
CA LYS A 192 4.69 -18.31 3.38
C LYS A 192 5.04 -19.03 4.66
N ALA A 193 4.26 -20.04 5.01
CA ALA A 193 4.63 -20.97 6.07
C ALA A 193 5.96 -21.66 5.74
N LEU A 194 6.87 -21.65 6.69
CA LEU A 194 8.16 -22.33 6.55
C LEU A 194 7.98 -23.83 6.84
N PRO A 195 8.66 -24.73 6.10
CA PRO A 195 8.67 -26.15 6.40
C PRO A 195 9.20 -26.37 7.81
N GLY A 196 8.57 -27.19 8.63
CA GLY A 196 8.96 -27.40 10.03
C GLY A 196 8.04 -28.40 10.72
N PRO A 197 8.09 -28.50 12.06
CA PRO A 197 8.77 -27.60 12.99
C PRO A 197 10.28 -27.88 13.14
N PHE A 198 11.02 -26.92 13.72
CA PHE A 198 12.47 -27.00 13.97
C PHE A 198 12.78 -27.07 15.48
N ALA A 199 13.86 -27.75 15.86
CA ALA A 199 14.27 -27.83 17.26
C ALA A 199 14.76 -26.48 17.83
N GLU A 200 15.36 -25.63 16.99
CA GLU A 200 15.91 -24.32 17.39
C GLU A 200 15.52 -23.21 16.41
N LYS A 201 15.35 -21.98 16.91
CA LYS A 201 15.08 -20.78 16.07
C LYS A 201 16.20 -20.53 15.06
N SER A 202 17.46 -20.79 15.45
CA SER A 202 18.66 -20.67 14.59
C SER A 202 18.57 -21.54 13.33
N LEU A 203 18.13 -22.79 13.48
CA LEU A 203 17.92 -23.74 12.38
C LEU A 203 16.78 -23.32 11.46
N LEU A 204 15.70 -22.78 12.04
CA LEU A 204 14.57 -22.23 11.28
C LEU A 204 15.02 -21.06 10.39
N LEU A 205 15.71 -20.07 10.98
CA LEU A 205 16.22 -18.89 10.28
C LEU A 205 17.29 -19.24 9.23
N GLY A 206 18.07 -20.30 9.48
CA GLY A 206 19.08 -20.84 8.56
C GLY A 206 18.51 -21.70 7.43
N ALA A 207 17.25 -22.13 7.51
CA ALA A 207 16.63 -23.03 6.54
C ALA A 207 16.58 -22.41 5.13
N LYS A 208 16.76 -23.25 4.09
CA LYS A 208 16.70 -22.81 2.68
C LYS A 208 15.38 -22.09 2.35
N ALA A 209 14.27 -22.55 2.93
CA ALA A 209 12.96 -21.95 2.72
C ALA A 209 12.83 -20.56 3.35
N ALA A 210 13.41 -20.35 4.54
CA ALA A 210 13.44 -19.04 5.20
C ALA A 210 14.34 -18.07 4.45
N ARG A 211 15.48 -18.55 3.95
CA ARG A 211 16.45 -17.71 3.24
C ARG A 211 16.05 -17.36 1.81
N ARG A 212 15.02 -18.00 1.26
CA ARG A 212 14.58 -17.83 -0.13
C ARG A 212 13.40 -16.86 -0.21
N VAL A 213 13.72 -15.63 -0.59
CA VAL A 213 12.76 -14.54 -0.79
C VAL A 213 12.35 -14.49 -2.25
N VAL A 214 11.05 -14.36 -2.53
CA VAL A 214 10.52 -14.20 -3.89
C VAL A 214 10.06 -12.76 -4.03
N CYS A 215 10.51 -12.05 -5.06
CA CYS A 215 10.00 -10.71 -5.34
C CYS A 215 8.50 -10.80 -5.66
N PRO A 216 7.64 -10.04 -4.97
CA PRO A 216 6.20 -10.12 -5.18
C PRO A 216 5.80 -9.67 -6.59
N THR A 217 6.59 -8.77 -7.20
CA THR A 217 6.34 -8.21 -8.54
C THR A 217 6.87 -9.11 -9.65
N CYS A 218 8.18 -9.29 -9.81
CA CYS A 218 8.75 -10.08 -10.92
C CYS A 218 9.00 -11.56 -10.64
N LYS A 219 8.67 -12.06 -9.45
CA LYS A 219 8.84 -13.46 -9.04
C LYS A 219 10.30 -13.99 -9.04
N LYS A 220 11.29 -13.12 -9.29
CA LYS A 220 12.71 -13.45 -9.15
C LYS A 220 13.05 -13.78 -7.71
N ILE A 221 14.01 -14.69 -7.52
CA ILE A 221 14.38 -15.25 -6.21
C ILE A 221 15.66 -14.58 -5.70
N TYR A 222 15.64 -14.19 -4.44
CA TYR A 222 16.74 -13.55 -3.73
C TYR A 222 17.08 -14.31 -2.44
N GLY A 223 18.33 -14.21 -2.00
CA GLY A 223 18.86 -14.92 -0.85
C GLY A 223 19.09 -14.01 0.35
N VAL A 224 18.64 -14.45 1.52
CA VAL A 224 19.00 -13.84 2.81
C VAL A 224 20.23 -14.54 3.39
N SER A 225 21.19 -13.73 3.84
CA SER A 225 22.42 -14.17 4.52
C SER A 225 22.45 -13.80 6.01
N VAL A 226 21.60 -12.87 6.44
CA VAL A 226 21.58 -12.32 7.79
C VAL A 226 20.15 -11.99 8.21
N TRP A 227 19.82 -12.30 9.46
CA TRP A 227 18.58 -11.89 10.11
C TRP A 227 18.89 -10.98 11.30
N HIS A 228 18.11 -9.92 11.46
CA HIS A 228 18.20 -8.96 12.55
C HIS A 228 17.01 -9.19 13.50
N PRO A 229 17.23 -9.54 14.77
CA PRO A 229 16.15 -9.72 15.72
C PRO A 229 15.53 -8.35 16.06
N PHE A 230 14.20 -8.25 15.95
CA PHE A 230 13.46 -7.12 16.50
C PHE A 230 13.06 -7.40 17.94
N ASP A 231 12.50 -8.59 18.15
CA ASP A 231 12.22 -9.20 19.44
C ASP A 231 12.48 -10.71 19.35
N ASP A 232 11.98 -11.47 20.32
CA ASP A 232 12.21 -12.91 20.42
C ASP A 232 11.33 -13.75 19.46
N ALA A 233 10.33 -13.13 18.82
CA ALA A 233 9.42 -13.76 17.86
C ALA A 233 9.61 -13.23 16.43
N VAL A 234 10.16 -12.04 16.24
CA VAL A 234 10.18 -11.34 14.95
C VAL A 234 11.60 -11.03 14.51
N TYR A 235 11.92 -11.43 13.27
CA TYR A 235 13.24 -11.26 12.66
C TYR A 235 13.13 -10.60 11.29
N TYR A 236 14.00 -9.63 11.00
CA TYR A 236 14.00 -8.90 9.75
C TYR A 236 15.26 -9.10 8.91
N SER A 237 15.12 -9.00 7.61
CA SER A 237 16.21 -8.88 6.66
C SER A 237 15.79 -8.00 5.49
N ARG A 238 16.74 -7.68 4.61
CA ARG A 238 16.48 -6.87 3.43
C ARG A 238 17.22 -7.44 2.24
N VAL A 239 16.51 -7.56 1.12
CA VAL A 239 17.09 -7.94 -0.16
C VAL A 239 16.85 -6.84 -1.20
N LYS A 240 17.71 -6.76 -2.22
CA LYS A 240 17.54 -5.81 -3.33
C LYS A 240 17.11 -6.58 -4.58
N CYS A 241 15.88 -6.33 -5.02
CA CYS A 241 15.43 -6.68 -6.35
C CYS A 241 16.09 -5.75 -7.38
N GLN A 242 16.59 -6.32 -8.48
CA GLN A 242 17.27 -5.53 -9.51
C GLN A 242 16.31 -4.59 -10.27
N GLU A 243 15.03 -4.96 -10.36
CA GLU A 243 14.00 -4.22 -11.10
C GLU A 243 13.08 -3.41 -10.16
N HIS A 244 12.79 -3.93 -8.97
CA HIS A 244 11.72 -3.42 -8.09
C HIS A 244 12.25 -2.86 -6.76
N GLY A 245 13.54 -2.56 -6.68
CA GLY A 245 14.13 -1.92 -5.51
C GLY A 245 14.28 -2.84 -4.29
N ARG A 246 14.18 -2.26 -3.08
CA ARG A 246 14.44 -2.98 -1.83
C ARG A 246 13.17 -3.69 -1.36
N LEU A 247 13.33 -4.93 -0.92
CA LEU A 247 12.27 -5.74 -0.33
C LEU A 247 12.61 -6.00 1.13
N LEU A 248 11.68 -5.66 2.01
CA LEU A 248 11.79 -5.99 3.41
C LEU A 248 11.28 -7.42 3.61
N CYS A 249 12.03 -8.21 4.38
CA CYS A 249 11.73 -9.61 4.65
C CYS A 249 11.56 -9.78 6.15
N ARG A 250 10.44 -10.36 6.58
CA ARG A 250 10.14 -10.61 7.97
C ARG A 250 9.93 -12.11 8.18
N VAL A 251 10.39 -12.64 9.31
CA VAL A 251 10.05 -13.99 9.75
C VAL A 251 9.46 -13.88 11.14
N ASP A 252 8.21 -14.31 11.26
CA ASP A 252 7.54 -14.51 12.55
C ASP A 252 7.76 -15.95 13.00
N VAL A 253 8.18 -16.14 14.24
CA VAL A 253 8.50 -17.41 14.87
C VAL A 253 7.55 -17.65 16.03
N ALA A 254 6.96 -18.84 16.08
CA ALA A 254 6.05 -19.24 17.13
C ALA A 254 6.41 -20.63 17.68
N PRO A 255 6.13 -20.90 18.97
CA PRO A 255 6.32 -22.23 19.54
C PRO A 255 5.37 -23.24 18.88
N ALA A 256 5.84 -24.49 18.84
CA ALA A 256 5.14 -25.67 18.35
C ALA A 256 5.27 -26.80 19.40
N PRO A 257 4.42 -27.84 19.34
CA PRO A 257 4.45 -28.94 20.31
C PRO A 257 5.83 -29.59 20.42
N GLY A 258 6.16 -30.08 21.63
CA GLY A 258 7.43 -30.77 21.89
C GLY A 258 8.65 -29.85 21.98
N GLY A 259 8.46 -28.57 22.32
CA GLY A 259 9.57 -27.60 22.46
C GLY A 259 10.19 -27.16 21.13
N SER A 260 9.44 -27.33 20.03
CA SER A 260 9.89 -27.01 18.68
C SER A 260 9.34 -25.65 18.21
N TRP A 261 9.78 -25.17 17.04
CA TRP A 261 9.46 -23.85 16.51
C TRP A 261 8.93 -23.93 15.09
N LYS A 262 7.89 -23.15 14.79
CA LYS A 262 7.35 -22.93 13.44
C LYS A 262 7.54 -21.47 13.04
N GLY A 263 7.53 -21.20 11.74
CA GLY A 263 7.74 -19.84 11.27
C GLY A 263 6.97 -19.51 10.01
N THR A 264 6.68 -18.23 9.85
CA THR A 264 6.03 -17.65 8.67
C THR A 264 6.93 -16.56 8.13
N GLN A 265 7.30 -16.65 6.85
CA GLN A 265 8.04 -15.61 6.17
C GLN A 265 7.07 -14.66 5.47
N LEU A 266 7.27 -13.36 5.63
CA LEU A 266 6.56 -12.31 4.91
C LEU A 266 7.56 -11.51 4.08
N VAL A 267 7.15 -11.15 2.86
CA VAL A 267 7.86 -10.16 2.03
C VAL A 267 6.97 -8.93 1.97
N LEU A 268 7.50 -7.81 2.45
CA LEU A 268 6.78 -6.56 2.65
C LEU A 268 7.40 -5.47 1.76
N PRO A 269 6.59 -4.55 1.20
CA PRO A 269 7.12 -3.28 0.71
C PRO A 269 7.77 -2.49 1.87
N GLU A 270 8.74 -1.62 1.57
CA GLU A 270 9.28 -0.69 2.57
C GLU A 270 8.18 0.32 2.96
N MET A 271 7.42 0.02 4.01
CA MET A 271 6.46 0.93 4.67
C MET A 271 7.11 1.56 5.90
N ASP A 272 6.67 2.74 6.34
CA ASP A 272 7.35 3.50 7.40
C ASP A 272 7.43 2.76 8.75
N ALA A 273 6.34 2.12 9.20
CA ALA A 273 6.34 1.35 10.45
C ALA A 273 7.26 0.12 10.41
N GLU A 274 7.20 -0.66 9.34
CA GLU A 274 8.00 -1.88 9.14
C GLU A 274 9.49 -1.54 8.89
N THR A 275 9.74 -0.42 8.21
CA THR A 275 11.10 0.10 7.99
C THR A 275 11.70 0.64 9.29
N ALA A 276 10.91 1.30 10.14
CA ALA A 276 11.33 1.71 11.47
C ALA A 276 11.65 0.48 12.36
N ALA A 277 10.80 -0.55 12.34
CA ALA A 277 11.04 -1.82 13.04
C ALA A 277 12.33 -2.49 12.56
N TYR A 278 12.56 -2.55 11.24
CA TYR A 278 13.82 -3.05 10.69
C TYR A 278 15.05 -2.24 11.16
N ARG A 279 14.97 -0.91 11.15
CA ARG A 279 16.05 -0.04 11.64
C ARG A 279 16.34 -0.26 13.12
N ALA A 280 15.30 -0.48 13.93
CA ALA A 280 15.45 -0.84 15.33
C ALA A 280 16.12 -2.22 15.48
N ALA A 281 15.67 -3.22 14.71
CA ALA A 281 16.23 -4.56 14.72
C ALA A 281 17.72 -4.59 14.35
N LYS A 282 18.16 -3.73 13.42
CA LYS A 282 19.58 -3.61 13.05
C LYS A 282 20.51 -3.16 14.18
N LYS A 283 19.97 -2.64 15.30
CA LYS A 283 20.76 -2.27 16.48
C LYS A 283 21.14 -3.49 17.34
N HIS A 284 20.43 -4.61 17.17
CA HIS A 284 20.74 -5.86 17.86
C HIS A 284 21.77 -6.70 17.09
N GLU A 285 22.45 -7.60 17.81
CA GLU A 285 23.44 -8.51 17.23
C GLU A 285 22.81 -9.37 16.11
N PRO A 286 23.36 -9.37 14.89
CA PRO A 286 22.79 -10.10 13.76
C PRO A 286 22.99 -11.62 13.87
N ILE A 287 22.02 -12.38 13.39
CA ILE A 287 22.09 -13.83 13.24
C ILE A 287 22.54 -14.15 11.81
N LEU A 288 23.75 -14.69 11.67
CA LEU A 288 24.29 -15.12 10.37
C LEU A 288 23.68 -16.46 9.95
N CYS A 289 23.18 -16.53 8.72
CA CYS A 289 22.65 -17.76 8.15
C CYS A 289 23.80 -18.72 7.78
N THR A 290 24.11 -19.69 8.64
CA THR A 290 25.08 -20.73 8.32
C THR A 290 24.49 -21.71 7.29
N ARG A 291 25.30 -22.13 6.31
CA ARG A 291 24.95 -23.32 5.52
C ARG A 291 25.11 -24.53 6.44
N PRO A 292 24.16 -25.49 6.47
CA PRO A 292 24.45 -26.78 7.07
C PRO A 292 25.69 -27.34 6.37
N ARG A 293 26.77 -27.59 7.11
CA ARG A 293 27.87 -28.39 6.58
C ARG A 293 27.24 -29.70 6.13
N SER A 294 27.28 -29.97 4.84
CA SER A 294 26.87 -31.26 4.29
C SER A 294 27.67 -32.31 5.06
N TYR A 295 27.00 -33.04 5.94
CA TYR A 295 27.57 -34.24 6.54
C TYR A 295 27.76 -35.20 5.37
N HIS A 296 28.96 -35.22 4.79
CA HIS A 296 29.35 -36.29 3.88
C HIS A 296 29.23 -37.57 4.69
N ARG A 297 28.09 -38.28 4.56
CA ARG A 297 28.03 -39.71 4.88
C ARG A 297 29.07 -40.35 3.98
N ARG A 298 30.24 -40.64 4.55
CA ARG A 298 31.18 -41.60 3.98
C ARG A 298 30.41 -42.91 3.90
N HIS A 299 29.83 -43.20 2.74
CA HIS A 299 29.44 -44.56 2.42
C HIS A 299 30.73 -45.38 2.34
N HIS A 300 31.13 -45.98 3.46
CA HIS A 300 31.97 -47.15 3.43
C HIS A 300 31.15 -48.27 2.80
N GLY A 301 31.18 -48.33 1.47
CA GLY A 301 30.64 -49.44 0.70
C GLY A 301 31.45 -50.68 1.02
N HIS A 302 30.89 -51.53 1.88
CA HIS A 302 31.32 -52.90 2.09
C HIS A 302 31.14 -53.65 0.76
N ARG A 303 32.21 -53.76 -0.05
CA ARG A 303 32.24 -54.69 -1.19
C ARG A 303 32.38 -56.12 -0.66
N GLY A 304 31.26 -56.71 -0.26
CA GLY A 304 31.12 -58.17 -0.18
C GLY A 304 30.90 -58.70 -1.58
N ASN A 305 31.98 -59.08 -2.28
CA ASN A 305 31.86 -59.72 -3.59
C ASN A 305 31.53 -61.20 -3.38
N ARG A 306 30.26 -61.56 -3.60
CA ARG A 306 29.78 -62.94 -3.64
C ARG A 306 30.42 -63.67 -4.83
N GLY A 307 30.96 -64.85 -4.54
CA GLY A 307 31.59 -65.73 -5.52
C GLY A 307 30.64 -66.14 -6.65
N ASN A 308 31.13 -66.00 -7.88
CA ASN A 308 30.50 -66.53 -9.07
C ASN A 308 31.03 -67.96 -9.28
N ARG A 309 30.22 -68.98 -8.93
CA ARG A 309 30.48 -70.38 -9.28
C ARG A 309 29.59 -70.78 -10.44
N GLY A 310 30.24 -71.11 -11.55
CA GLY A 310 29.91 -72.24 -12.41
C GLY A 310 28.71 -72.09 -13.33
N ASN A 311 28.97 -71.86 -14.61
CA ASN A 311 28.19 -72.54 -15.62
C ASN A 311 29.12 -73.22 -16.63
N ASN A 312 29.04 -74.53 -16.62
CA ASN A 312 29.81 -75.48 -17.41
C ASN A 312 28.84 -75.97 -18.50
N ARG A 313 29.12 -75.74 -19.78
CA ARG A 313 28.55 -76.54 -20.88
C ARG A 313 29.40 -76.45 -22.14
N LYS A 314 29.86 -77.64 -22.52
CA LYS A 314 30.61 -78.04 -23.72
C LYS A 314 29.79 -77.88 -25.01
N ALA A 315 30.55 -77.87 -26.11
CA ALA A 315 30.41 -78.71 -27.31
C ALA A 315 30.11 -77.94 -28.61
N GLY A 316 30.96 -78.20 -29.61
CA GLY A 316 30.80 -77.80 -31.01
C GLY A 316 32.05 -77.13 -31.54
#